data_AF-A0A453DCP6-F1
#
_entry.id   AF-A0A453DCP6-F1
#
_cell.length_a   1.000
_cell.length_b   1.000
_cell.length_c   1.000
_cell.angle_alpha   90.00
_cell.angle_beta   90.00
_cell.angle_gamma   90.00
#
_symmetry.space_group_name_H-M   'P 1'
#
loop_
_entity.id
_entity.type
_entity.pdbx_description
1 polymer ?
#
loop_
_entity_poly.entity_id
_entity_poly.type
_entity_poly.pdbx_seq_one_letter_code
_entity_poly.pdbx_strand_id
1 'polypeptide(L)'
;MFKLDTADYMISISGSDALRELSSPGKSGSMFFLSQDDRFMIKTLRKSEVQVLLRMLRDYYRHVHTYDNTLVTKFFGLHRVKPSSGQKICSDGQHVLHRT
;
A
#
# COMPACT_ATOMS: atom_id res chain seq x y z
N MET A 1 10.65 14.86 1.11
CA MET A 1 10.50 13.49 0.59
C MET A 1 9.35 13.38 -0.39
N PHE A 2 8.05 13.47 -0.04
CA PHE A 2 6.98 13.33 -1.05
C PHE A 2 5.93 14.46 -1.18
N LYS A 3 6.02 15.53 -0.38
CA LYS A 3 5.10 16.71 -0.45
C LYS A 3 3.60 16.33 -0.47
N LEU A 4 3.25 15.32 0.31
CA LEU A 4 1.88 14.82 0.46
C LEU A 4 1.14 15.69 1.48
N ASP A 5 -0.02 16.24 1.10
CA ASP A 5 -0.95 16.79 2.08
C ASP A 5 -1.72 15.63 2.77
N THR A 6 -1.79 15.69 4.10
CA THR A 6 -2.37 14.58 4.88
C THR A 6 -3.90 14.57 4.77
N ALA A 7 -4.55 15.73 4.68
CA ALA A 7 -6.00 15.80 4.54
C ALA A 7 -6.42 15.27 3.17
N ASP A 8 -5.73 15.66 2.10
CA ASP A 8 -5.94 15.12 0.76
C ASP A 8 -5.79 13.60 0.74
N TYR A 9 -4.71 13.10 1.33
CA TYR A 9 -4.48 11.65 1.40
C TYR A 9 -5.63 10.93 2.11
N MET A 10 -6.04 11.44 3.27
CA MET A 10 -7.15 10.86 4.04
C MET A 10 -8.45 10.86 3.24
N ILE A 11 -8.75 11.91 2.47
CA ILE A 11 -9.92 11.96 1.58
C ILE A 11 -9.85 10.87 0.50
N SER A 12 -8.69 10.70 -0.15
CA SER A 12 -8.54 9.71 -1.23
C SER A 12 -8.62 8.26 -0.75
N ILE A 13 -8.27 7.97 0.51
CA ILE A 13 -8.19 6.59 1.04
C ILE A 13 -9.27 6.24 2.08
N SER A 14 -9.98 7.22 2.62
CA SER A 14 -10.93 7.02 3.73
C SER A 14 -12.36 7.39 3.28
N GLY A 15 -13.14 6.38 2.92
CA GLY A 15 -14.54 6.51 2.54
C GLY A 15 -15.10 5.14 2.16
N SER A 16 -16.41 4.94 2.29
CA SER A 16 -17.07 3.65 1.99
C SER A 16 -16.77 3.17 0.56
N ASP A 17 -16.65 4.09 -0.37
CA ASP A 17 -16.44 3.84 -1.80
C ASP A 17 -15.14 4.49 -2.32
N ALA A 18 -14.21 4.80 -1.42
CA ALA A 18 -12.97 5.49 -1.76
C ALA A 18 -12.05 4.65 -2.66
N LEU A 19 -12.22 3.32 -2.66
CA LEU A 19 -11.33 2.37 -3.28
C LEU A 19 -12.07 1.50 -4.31
N ARG A 20 -11.51 1.40 -5.50
CA ARG A 20 -11.93 0.44 -6.53
C ARG A 20 -11.02 -0.77 -6.48
N GLU A 21 -11.60 -1.95 -6.32
CA GLU A 21 -10.86 -3.20 -6.47
C GLU A 21 -10.45 -3.40 -7.93
N LEU A 22 -9.16 -3.64 -8.15
CA LEU A 22 -8.63 -4.00 -9.46
C LEU A 22 -8.49 -5.51 -9.52
N SER A 23 -9.19 -6.13 -10.46
CA SER A 23 -9.02 -7.54 -10.80
C SER A 23 -7.55 -7.78 -11.16
N SER A 24 -6.83 -8.50 -10.31
CA SER A 24 -5.47 -8.93 -10.65
C SER A 24 -5.47 -10.43 -10.93
N PRO A 25 -5.60 -10.86 -12.21
CA PRO A 25 -5.45 -12.26 -12.59
C PRO A 25 -3.97 -12.67 -12.58
N GLY A 26 -3.21 -12.22 -11.58
CA GLY A 26 -1.75 -12.38 -11.49
C GLY A 26 -1.32 -13.54 -10.61
N LYS A 27 -0.14 -14.11 -10.93
CA LYS A 27 0.51 -15.25 -10.22
C LYS A 27 0.67 -15.07 -8.71
N SER A 28 0.63 -13.83 -8.19
CA SER A 28 0.87 -13.50 -6.77
C SER A 28 -0.36 -13.65 -5.87
N GLY A 29 -1.58 -13.69 -6.42
CA GLY A 29 -2.82 -13.73 -5.61
C GLY A 29 -2.97 -12.56 -4.63
N SER A 30 -2.30 -11.43 -4.89
CA SER A 30 -2.47 -10.20 -4.13
C SER A 30 -3.69 -9.44 -4.64
N MET A 31 -4.38 -8.74 -3.75
CA MET A 31 -5.45 -7.82 -4.11
C MET A 31 -4.85 -6.43 -4.31
N PHE A 32 -5.43 -5.69 -5.25
CA PHE A 32 -5.06 -4.31 -5.53
C PHE A 32 -6.30 -3.45 -5.46
N PHE A 33 -6.15 -2.28 -4.86
CA PHE A 33 -7.17 -1.27 -4.81
C PHE A 33 -6.59 0.05 -5.30
N LEU A 34 -7.37 0.83 -6.01
CA LEU A 34 -6.99 2.14 -6.52
C LEU A 34 -7.98 3.17 -5.99
N SER A 35 -7.47 4.30 -5.50
CA SER A 35 -8.33 5.42 -5.09
C SER A 35 -9.15 5.94 -6.29
N GLN A 36 -10.30 6.56 -6.01
CA GLN A 36 -11.16 7.09 -7.08
C GLN A 36 -10.49 8.15 -7.95
N ASP A 37 -9.55 8.89 -7.37
CA ASP A 37 -8.77 9.93 -8.03
C ASP A 37 -7.47 9.42 -8.69
N ASP A 38 -7.28 8.10 -8.77
CA ASP A 38 -6.10 7.44 -9.34
C ASP A 38 -4.75 7.81 -8.68
N ARG A 39 -4.76 8.48 -7.52
CA ARG A 39 -3.54 8.97 -6.86
C ARG A 39 -2.82 7.91 -6.02
N PHE A 40 -3.57 6.95 -5.48
CA PHE A 40 -3.03 5.98 -4.52
C PHE A 40 -3.48 4.57 -4.83
N MET A 41 -2.52 3.65 -4.84
CA MET A 41 -2.74 2.23 -4.92
C MET A 41 -2.50 1.59 -3.56
N ILE A 42 -3.40 0.71 -3.15
CA ILE A 42 -3.23 -0.17 -1.99
C ILE A 42 -3.03 -1.59 -2.50
N LYS A 43 -1.93 -2.23 -2.10
CA LYS A 43 -1.63 -3.62 -2.45
C LYS A 43 -1.61 -4.49 -1.20
N THR A 44 -2.25 -5.65 -1.24
CA THR A 44 -2.08 -6.65 -0.18
C THR A 44 -0.77 -7.42 -0.37
N LEU A 45 -0.04 -7.61 0.73
CA LEU A 45 1.28 -8.24 0.75
C LEU A 45 1.26 -9.53 1.56
N ARG A 46 2.02 -10.51 1.08
CA ARG A 46 2.37 -11.70 1.86
C ARG A 46 3.43 -11.33 2.91
N LYS A 47 3.50 -12.11 3.99
CA LYS A 47 4.50 -11.92 5.05
C LYS A 47 5.94 -11.89 4.51
N SER A 48 6.26 -12.72 3.51
CA SER A 48 7.59 -12.75 2.88
C SER A 48 7.93 -11.45 2.15
N GLU A 49 6.97 -10.85 1.43
CA GLU A 49 7.14 -9.56 0.75
C GLU A 49 7.36 -8.43 1.77
N VAL A 50 6.64 -8.45 2.88
CA VAL A 50 6.84 -7.49 3.99
C VAL A 50 8.26 -7.58 4.54
N GLN A 51 8.80 -8.79 4.73
CA GLN A 51 10.17 -8.95 5.22
C GLN A 51 11.20 -8.39 4.23
N VAL A 52 10.97 -8.52 2.92
CA VAL A 52 11.83 -7.90 1.90
C VAL A 52 11.75 -6.38 1.99
N LEU A 53 10.54 -5.81 2.06
CA LEU A 53 10.33 -4.36 2.16
C LEU A 53 11.04 -3.77 3.39
N LEU A 54 10.91 -4.43 4.55
CA LEU A 54 11.56 -3.98 5.79
C LEU A 54 13.10 -4.05 5.68
N ARG A 55 13.65 -5.10 5.05
CA ARG A 55 15.10 -5.22 4.84
C ARG A 55 15.66 -4.13 3.93
N MET A 56 14.92 -3.72 2.90
CA MET A 56 15.36 -2.67 1.97
C MET A 56 15.04 -1.24 2.45
N LEU A 57 14.30 -1.06 3.55
CA LEU A 57 13.74 0.24 3.94
C LEU A 57 14.80 1.33 4.13
N ARG A 58 15.96 0.98 4.70
CA ARG A 58 17.06 1.94 4.90
C ARG A 58 17.62 2.46 3.57
N ASP A 59 17.85 1.58 2.62
CA ASP A 59 18.43 1.93 1.33
C ASP A 59 17.40 2.62 0.43
N TYR A 60 16.13 2.19 0.54
CA TYR A 60 14.98 2.90 -0.03
C TYR A 60 14.93 4.35 0.44
N TYR A 61 14.97 4.59 1.75
CA TYR A 61 14.91 5.93 2.33
C TYR A 61 16.05 6.81 1.81
N ARG A 62 17.28 6.29 1.80
CA ARG A 62 18.44 7.01 1.25
C ARG A 62 18.20 7.39 -0.21
N HIS A 63 17.78 6.45 -1.04
CA HIS A 63 17.55 6.68 -2.45
C HIS A 63 16.51 7.78 -2.71
N VAL A 64 15.32 7.66 -2.12
CA VAL A 64 14.23 8.62 -2.36
C VAL A 64 14.44 9.98 -1.66
N HIS A 65 15.37 10.05 -0.70
CA HIS A 65 15.81 11.31 -0.10
C HIS A 65 16.86 12.01 -0.99
N THR A 66 17.73 11.25 -1.65
CA THR A 66 18.76 11.81 -2.54
C THR A 66 18.19 12.22 -3.90
N TYR A 67 17.20 11.50 -4.42
CA TYR A 67 16.67 11.70 -5.77
C TYR A 67 15.19 12.12 -5.74
N ASP A 68 14.94 13.43 -5.84
CA ASP A 68 13.59 14.01 -5.80
C ASP A 68 12.66 13.51 -6.92
N ASN A 69 13.21 13.14 -8.08
CA ASN A 69 12.48 12.66 -9.26
C ASN A 69 12.68 11.15 -9.52
N THR A 70 12.88 10.36 -8.48
CA THR A 70 13.02 8.90 -8.61
C THR A 70 11.77 8.23 -9.20
N LEU A 71 11.99 7.21 -10.03
CA LEU A 71 10.95 6.32 -10.54
C LEU A 71 10.58 5.21 -9.55
N VAL A 72 11.32 5.10 -8.44
CA VAL A 72 11.00 4.13 -7.39
C VAL A 72 9.67 4.53 -6.77
N THR A 73 8.75 3.55 -6.70
CA THR A 73 7.44 3.70 -6.08
C THR A 73 7.54 4.37 -4.71
N LYS A 74 6.67 5.34 -4.48
CA LYS A 74 6.57 6.07 -3.21
C LYS A 74 5.70 5.27 -2.26
N PHE A 75 6.21 4.92 -1.08
CA PHE A 75 5.48 4.22 -0.04
C PHE A 75 4.99 5.24 0.99
N PHE A 76 3.68 5.21 1.28
CA PHE A 76 3.04 6.12 2.24
C PHE A 76 2.67 5.44 3.55
N GLY A 77 2.56 4.12 3.55
CA GLY A 77 2.25 3.37 4.77
C GLY A 77 2.27 1.86 4.55
N LEU A 78 2.73 1.13 5.56
CA LEU A 78 2.59 -0.31 5.67
C LEU A 78 1.76 -0.61 6.91
N HIS A 79 0.59 -1.20 6.73
CA HIS A 79 -0.33 -1.50 7.83
C HIS A 79 -0.65 -2.99 7.87
N ARG A 80 -1.04 -3.48 9.04
CA ARG A 80 -1.60 -4.82 9.22
C ARG A 80 -3.06 -4.67 9.64
N VAL A 81 -3.97 -5.22 8.86
CA VAL A 81 -5.40 -5.21 9.11
C VAL A 81 -5.82 -6.59 9.61
N LYS A 82 -6.53 -6.62 10.74
CA LYS A 82 -7.14 -7.84 11.27
C LYS A 82 -8.65 -7.62 11.32
N PRO A 83 -9.45 -8.37 10.52
CA PRO A 83 -10.90 -8.26 10.57
C PRO A 83 -11.42 -8.63 11.96
N SER A 84 -12.41 -7.89 12.45
CA SER A 84 -13.01 -8.09 13.78
C SER A 84 -13.99 -9.26 13.84
N SER A 85 -14.47 -9.77 12.69
CA SER A 85 -15.63 -10.67 12.62
C SER A 85 -15.49 -11.73 11.52
N GLY A 86 -15.10 -12.96 11.90
CA GLY A 86 -15.52 -14.26 11.33
C GLY A 86 -15.38 -14.60 9.84
N GLN A 87 -15.26 -13.64 8.92
CA GLN A 87 -15.03 -13.91 7.50
C GLN A 87 -13.58 -14.37 7.36
N LYS A 88 -13.39 -15.60 6.89
CA LYS A 88 -12.09 -16.21 6.59
C LYS A 88 -11.43 -15.50 5.41
N ILE A 89 -10.98 -14.27 5.60
CA ILE A 89 -9.95 -13.66 4.76
C ILE A 89 -8.65 -13.89 5.51
N CYS A 90 -7.99 -15.02 5.21
CA CYS A 90 -6.69 -15.49 5.72
C CYS A 90 -6.45 -15.27 7.23
N SER A 91 -6.41 -16.36 8.01
CA SER A 91 -6.25 -16.39 9.47
C SER A 91 -5.09 -15.57 10.07
N ASP A 92 -4.11 -15.21 9.24
CA ASP A 92 -3.05 -14.25 9.56
C ASP A 92 -3.42 -12.89 8.96
N GLY A 93 -3.79 -11.92 9.81
CA GLY A 93 -4.21 -10.57 9.39
C GLY A 93 -3.39 -9.99 8.24
N GLN A 94 -4.08 -9.36 7.29
CA GLN A 94 -3.57 -8.97 5.99
C GLN A 94 -2.67 -7.74 6.08
N HIS A 95 -1.52 -7.77 5.41
CA HIS A 95 -0.65 -6.60 5.28
C HIS A 95 -1.05 -5.79 4.05
N VAL A 96 -1.15 -4.47 4.20
CA VAL A 96 -1.49 -3.54 3.12
C VAL A 96 -0.40 -2.49 2.98
N LEU A 97 0.04 -2.27 1.74
CA LEU A 97 1.02 -1.24 1.39
C LEU A 97 0.31 -0.14 0.59
N HIS A 98 0.34 1.07 1.11
CA HIS A 98 -0.16 2.28 0.46
C HIS A 98 0.97 2.90 -0.35
N ARG A 99 0.72 3.17 -1.63
CA ARG A 99 1.73 3.67 -2.58
C ARG A 99 1.10 4.56 -3.65
N THR A 100 1.92 5.35 -4.35
CA THR A 100 1.53 5.93 -5.65
C THR A 100 1.49 4.84 -6.71
#